data_AF-A0A959NF85-F1
#
_entry.id   AF-A0A959NF85-F1
#
_cell.length_a   1.000
_cell.length_b   1.000
_cell.length_c   1.000
_cell.angle_alpha   90.00
_cell.angle_beta   90.00
_cell.angle_gamma   90.00
#
_symmetry.space_group_name_H-M   'P 1'
#
loop_
_entity.id
_entity.type
_entity.pdbx_description
1 polymer ?
#
loop_
_entity_poly.entity_id
_entity_poly.type
_entity_poly.pdbx_seq_one_letter_code
_entity_poly.pdbx_strand_id
1 'polypeptide(L)' 'MARIAGVDLPKNKRGEIGLTYIYGIGPSTAKYILDKNKIDRNKKVEEWND' A
#
# COMPACT_ATOMS: atom_id res chain seq x y z
N MET A 1 -6.03 10.20 -2.71
CA MET A 1 -6.81 9.06 -2.17
C MET A 1 -6.46 7.90 -3.06
N ALA A 2 -5.68 6.93 -2.59
CA ALA A 2 -5.25 5.83 -3.45
C ALA A 2 -6.37 4.78 -3.51
N ARG A 3 -6.95 4.60 -4.70
CA ARG A 3 -7.86 3.51 -5.00
C ARG A 3 -7.12 2.47 -5.83
N ILE A 4 -6.97 1.27 -5.29
CA ILE A 4 -6.25 0.17 -5.96
C ILE A 4 -7.19 -1.02 -6.07
N ALA A 5 -7.35 -1.56 -7.29
CA ALA A 5 -8.22 -2.70 -7.57
C ALA A 5 -9.67 -2.51 -7.07
N GLY A 6 -10.18 -1.27 -7.07
CA GLY A 6 -11.52 -0.94 -6.57
C GLY A 6 -11.64 -0.84 -5.05
N VAL A 7 -10.54 -0.99 -4.30
CA VAL A 7 -10.48 -0.82 -2.85
C VAL A 7 -9.88 0.55 -2.51
N ASP A 8 -10.55 1.27 -1.62
CA ASP A 8 -10.05 2.55 -1.10
C ASP A 8 -9.09 2.30 0.07
N LEU A 9 -7.83 2.69 -0.13
CA LEU A 9 -6.80 2.48 0.87
C LEU A 9 -6.83 3.56 1.97
N PRO A 10 -6.58 3.20 3.23
CA PRO A 10 -6.55 4.14 4.34
C PRO A 10 -5.38 5.12 4.21
N LYS A 11 -5.69 6.42 4.04
CA LYS A 11 -4.72 7.50 3.77
C LYS A 11 -3.66 7.66 4.86
N ASN A 12 -4.07 7.55 6.13
CA ASN A 12 -3.21 7.83 7.29
C ASN A 12 -2.39 6.61 7.75
N LYS A 13 -2.39 5.51 6.99
CA LYS A 13 -1.61 4.31 7.30
C LYS A 13 -0.40 4.20 6.39
N ARG A 14 0.64 3.54 6.91
CA ARG A 14 1.81 3.12 6.13
C ARG A 14 1.36 2.27 4.95
N GLY A 15 2.00 2.45 3.80
CA GLY A 15 1.72 1.74 2.57
C GLY A 15 1.68 0.21 2.72
N GLU A 16 2.60 -0.33 3.53
CA GLU A 16 2.67 -1.77 3.84
C GLU A 16 1.37 -2.30 4.47
N ILE A 17 0.76 -1.54 5.37
CA ILE A 17 -0.50 -1.88 6.03
C ILE A 17 -1.69 -1.47 5.15
N GLY A 18 -1.56 -0.42 4.35
CA GLY A 18 -2.58 -0.01 3.39
C GLY A 18 -2.89 -1.15 2.42
N LEU A 19 -1.86 -1.71 1.79
CA LEU A 19 -2.02 -2.79 0.80
C LEU A 19 -2.72 -4.04 1.35
N THR A 20 -2.61 -4.33 2.65
CA THR A 20 -3.28 -5.51 3.25
C THR A 20 -4.79 -5.37 3.37
N TYR A 21 -5.36 -4.19 3.07
CA TYR A 21 -6.81 -4.02 2.96
C TYR A 21 -7.38 -4.61 1.66
N ILE A 22 -6.51 -4.94 0.71
CA ILE A 22 -6.89 -5.61 -0.53
C ILE A 22 -6.96 -7.11 -0.25
N TYR A 23 -8.10 -7.72 -0.56
CA TYR A 23 -8.29 -9.16 -0.39
C TYR A 23 -7.20 -9.96 -1.12
N GLY A 24 -6.59 -10.91 -0.41
CA GLY A 24 -5.49 -11.72 -0.92
C GLY A 24 -4.09 -11.11 -0.79
N ILE A 25 -3.96 -9.86 -0.32
CA ILE A 25 -2.65 -9.25 -0.04
C ILE A 25 -2.33 -9.36 1.45
N GLY A 26 -1.41 -10.27 1.78
CA GLY A 26 -0.82 -10.36 3.11
C GLY A 26 0.37 -9.41 3.31
N PRO A 27 0.92 -9.32 4.54
CA PRO A 27 2.04 -8.44 4.86
C PRO A 27 3.32 -8.79 4.08
N SER A 28 3.57 -10.06 3.78
CA SER A 28 4.70 -10.50 2.94
C SER A 28 4.56 -9.98 1.50
N THR A 29 3.38 -10.15 0.91
CA THR A 29 3.06 -9.68 -0.44
C THR A 29 3.11 -8.16 -0.53
N ALA A 30 2.57 -7.45 0.46
CA ALA A 30 2.63 -5.99 0.53
C ALA A 30 4.09 -5.49 0.54
N LYS A 31 4.96 -6.06 1.39
CA LYS A 31 6.40 -5.73 1.42
C LYS A 31 7.04 -5.99 0.06
N TYR A 32 6.80 -7.17 -0.52
CA TYR A 32 7.33 -7.53 -1.83
C TYR A 32 6.92 -6.54 -2.94
N ILE A 33 5.64 -6.13 -2.98
CA ILE A 33 5.15 -5.15 -3.94
C ILE A 33 5.87 -3.81 -3.77
N LEU A 34 5.99 -3.32 -2.54
CA LEU A 34 6.65 -2.04 -2.26
C LEU A 34 8.14 -2.08 -2.60
N ASP A 35 8.84 -3.16 -2.24
CA ASP A 35 10.26 -3.35 -2.56
C ASP A 35 10.50 -3.42 -4.06
N LYS A 36 9.67 -4.18 -4.78
CA LYS A 36 9.74 -4.32 -6.24
C LYS A 36 9.58 -2.98 -6.95
N ASN A 37 8.75 -2.09 -6.41
CA ASN A 37 8.51 -0.76 -6.95
C ASN A 37 9.40 0.34 -6.32
N LYS A 38 10.36 -0.03 -5.45
CA LYS A 38 11.24 0.90 -4.74
C LYS A 38 10.48 1.98 -3.94
N ILE A 39 9.31 1.62 -3.42
CA ILE A 39 8.48 2.49 -2.57
C ILE A 39 8.89 2.23 -1.12
N ASP A 40 9.18 3.30 -0.38
CA ASP A 40 9.46 3.20 1.05
C ASP A 40 8.23 2.68 1.81
N ARG A 41 8.42 1.62 2.58
CA ARG A 41 7.38 0.96 3.40
C ARG A 41 6.88 1.82 4.55
N ASN A 42 7.62 2.85 4.94
CA ASN A 42 7.24 3.81 5.96
C ASN A 42 6.41 4.96 5.43
N LYS A 43 6.44 5.22 4.11
CA LYS A 43 5.57 6.24 3.52
C LYS A 43 4.11 5.87 3.72
N LYS A 44 3.32 6.87 4.07
CA LYS A 44 1.88 6.73 4.15
C LYS A 44 1.27 6.70 2.75
N VAL A 45 0.08 6.10 2.66
CA VAL A 45 -0.69 6.03 1.42
C VAL A 45 -1.03 7.42 0.87
N GLU A 46 -1.17 8.43 1.73
CA GLU A 46 -1.38 9.83 1.32
C GLU A 46 -0.17 10.47 0.62
N GLU A 47 1.04 9.94 0.83
CA GLU A 47 2.30 10.44 0.29
C GLU A 47 2.70 9.75 -1.02
N TRP A 48 1.82 8.91 -1.56
CA TRP A 48 2.03 8.27 -2.86
C TRP A 48 1.66 9.23 -3.98
N ASN A 49 2.51 9.28 -5.00
CA ASN A 49 2.25 10.00 -6.23
C ASN A 49 1.57 9.05 -7.24
N ASP A 50 0.82 9.62 -8.19
CA ASP A 50 0.25 8.88 -9.33
C ASP A 50 1.32 8.28 -10.26
#